data_AF-A0A2D8C662-F1
#
_entry.id   AF-A0A2D8C662-F1
#
_cell.length_a   1.000
_cell.length_b   1.000
_cell.length_c   1.000
_cell.angle_alpha   90.00
_cell.angle_beta   90.00
_cell.angle_gamma   90.00
#
_symmetry.space_group_name_H-M   'P 1'
#
loop_
_entity.id
_entity.type
_entity.pdbx_description
1 polymer ?
#
loop_
_entity_poly.entity_id
_entity_poly.type
_entity_poly.pdbx_seq_one_letter_code
_entity_poly.pdbx_strand_id
1 'polypeptide(L)'
;MKWTDQPEGVLLQRSFIFGITGIVLGTLSIFNTNFQFLEAPMGPLNGVAILLQMIGLSLAVLVLRKRKVLKENLEKAKVMTMILSVALLFFILSI
;
A
#
# COMPACT_ATOMS: atom_id res chain seq x y z
N MET A 1 9.94 -15.56 14.24
CA MET A 1 9.21 -14.40 14.81
C MET A 1 8.01 -14.08 13.93
N LYS A 2 6.79 -14.03 14.48
CA LYS A 2 5.58 -13.68 13.71
C LYS A 2 5.71 -12.22 13.26
N TRP A 3 5.80 -11.97 11.95
CA TRP A 3 5.95 -10.63 11.37
C TRP A 3 4.81 -9.67 11.74
N THR A 4 3.67 -10.21 12.16
CA THR A 4 2.48 -9.50 12.60
C THR A 4 2.49 -9.11 14.08
N ASP A 5 3.43 -9.64 14.86
CA ASP A 5 3.52 -9.43 16.32
C ASP A 5 4.59 -8.37 16.64
N GLN A 6 4.47 -7.23 15.97
CA GLN A 6 5.36 -6.07 16.13
C GLN A 6 4.61 -4.89 16.75
N PRO A 7 5.34 -3.90 17.31
CA PRO A 7 4.74 -2.66 17.81
C PRO A 7 3.93 -1.97 16.72
N GLU A 8 2.83 -1.32 17.10
CA GLU A 8 1.89 -0.72 16.15
C GLU A 8 2.56 0.32 15.24
N GLY A 9 3.47 1.12 15.81
CA GLY A 9 4.21 2.13 15.05
C GLY A 9 5.07 1.52 13.93
N VAL A 10 5.70 0.37 14.18
CA VAL A 10 6.53 -0.31 13.18
C VAL A 10 5.65 -0.93 12.08
N LEU A 11 4.49 -1.48 12.46
CA LEU A 11 3.52 -2.01 11.49
C LEU A 11 2.98 -0.89 10.58
N LEU A 12 2.67 0.28 11.14
CA LEU A 12 2.22 1.45 10.37
C LEU A 12 3.33 2.01 9.48
N GLN A 13 4.56 2.09 9.96
CA GLN A 13 5.69 2.51 9.14
C GLN A 13 5.92 1.57 7.95
N ARG A 14 5.84 0.25 8.18
CA ARG A 14 5.93 -0.73 7.09
C ARG A 14 4.75 -0.62 6.13
N SER A 15 3.53 -0.47 6.66
CA SER A 15 2.33 -0.21 5.86
C SER A 15 2.53 0.98 4.92
N PHE A 16 3.11 2.07 5.44
CA PHE A 16 3.46 3.24 4.64
C PHE A 16 4.45 2.92 3.53
N ILE A 17 5.58 2.28 3.86
CA ILE A 17 6.64 1.99 2.90
C ILE A 17 6.12 1.08 1.79
N PHE A 18 5.40 0.01 2.12
CA PHE A 18 4.81 -0.87 1.11
C PHE A 18 3.75 -0.13 0.28
N GLY A 19 2.91 0.66 0.93
CA GLY A 19 1.87 1.45 0.26
C GLY A 19 2.42 2.46 -0.73
N ILE A 20 3.35 3.32 -0.30
CA ILE A 20 3.94 4.35 -1.15
C ILE A 20 4.77 3.75 -2.29
N THR A 21 5.51 2.67 -2.02
CA THR A 21 6.28 1.97 -3.06
C THR A 21 5.34 1.39 -4.11
N GLY A 22 4.22 0.78 -3.71
CA GLY A 22 3.21 0.29 -4.64
C GLY A 22 2.55 1.42 -5.45
N ILE A 23 2.23 2.56 -4.82
CA ILE A 23 1.70 3.74 -5.52
C ILE A 23 2.70 4.24 -6.57
N VAL A 24 3.96 4.43 -6.21
CA VAL A 24 4.99 4.94 -7.13
C VAL A 24 5.19 3.98 -8.30
N LEU A 25 5.31 2.68 -8.05
CA LEU A 25 5.45 1.67 -9.11
C LEU A 25 4.22 1.62 -10.03
N GLY A 26 3.02 1.67 -9.48
CA GLY A 26 1.79 1.70 -10.26
C GLY A 26 1.69 2.96 -11.12
N THR A 27 2.03 4.12 -10.57
CA THR A 27 2.03 5.39 -11.32
C THR A 27 3.05 5.38 -12.44
N LEU A 28 4.26 4.87 -12.20
CA LEU A 28 5.29 4.72 -13.24
C LEU A 28 4.82 3.79 -14.35
N SER A 29 4.14 2.70 -14.00
CA SER A 29 3.58 1.76 -14.97
C SER A 29 2.52 2.42 -15.87
N ILE A 30 1.55 3.12 -15.27
CA ILE A 30 0.51 3.86 -16.01
C ILE A 30 1.16 4.92 -16.91
N PHE A 31 2.12 5.69 -16.37
CA PHE A 31 2.82 6.72 -17.13
C PHE A 31 3.55 6.11 -18.34
N ASN A 32 4.31 5.04 -18.13
CA ASN A 32 5.02 4.40 -19.24
C ASN A 32 4.07 3.77 -20.26
N THR A 33 2.93 3.24 -19.83
CA THR A 33 1.92 2.66 -20.74
C THR A 33 1.31 3.71 -21.66
N ASN A 34 1.10 4.94 -21.17
CA ASN A 34 0.52 6.04 -21.95
C ASN A 34 1.55 6.74 -22.87
N PHE A 35 2.78 6.94 -22.39
CA PHE A 35 3.79 7.71 -23.13
C PHE A 35 4.80 6.84 -23.91
N GLN A 36 4.80 5.52 -23.70
CA GLN A 36 5.68 4.54 -24.36
C GLN A 36 7.18 4.89 -24.29
N PHE A 37 7.65 5.46 -23.18
CA PHE A 37 9.07 5.81 -22.99
C PHE A 37 10.00 4.58 -22.91
N LEU A 38 9.49 3.43 -22.46
CA LEU A 38 10.21 2.15 -22.39
C LEU A 38 9.35 1.00 -22.95
N GLU A 39 9.92 0.22 -23.87
CA GLU A 39 9.36 -1.05 -24.33
C GLU A 39 9.65 -2.17 -23.30
N ALA A 40 9.03 -2.07 -22.13
CA ALA A 40 9.12 -3.08 -21.07
C ALA A 40 7.74 -3.66 -20.76
N PRO A 41 7.65 -4.97 -20.40
CA PRO A 41 6.39 -5.57 -20.00
C PRO A 41 5.93 -4.95 -18.67
N MET A 42 4.91 -4.09 -18.74
CA MET A 42 4.35 -3.39 -17.57
C MET A 42 3.40 -4.25 -16.72
N GLY A 43 2.93 -5.38 -17.26
CA GLY A 43 2.05 -6.32 -16.54
C GLY A 43 2.60 -6.82 -15.20
N PRO A 44 3.84 -7.34 -15.14
CA PRO A 44 4.49 -7.70 -13.88
C PRO A 44 4.64 -6.52 -12.90
N LEU A 45 4.96 -5.32 -13.40
CA LEU A 45 5.11 -4.12 -12.56
C LEU A 45 3.78 -3.75 -11.89
N ASN A 46 2.69 -3.80 -12.65
CA ASN A 46 1.32 -3.61 -12.16
C ASN A 46 0.95 -4.62 -11.08
N GLY A 47 1.22 -5.91 -11.32
CA GLY A 47 0.97 -6.96 -10.33
C GLY A 47 1.74 -6.73 -9.03
N VAL A 48 3.02 -6.38 -9.12
CA VAL A 48 3.86 -6.05 -7.96
C VAL A 48 3.33 -4.81 -7.23
N ALA A 49 2.95 -3.75 -7.95
CA ALA A 49 2.38 -2.53 -7.37
C ALA A 49 1.12 -2.81 -6.55
N ILE A 50 0.19 -3.59 -7.12
CA ILE A 50 -1.06 -3.99 -6.45
C ILE A 50 -0.76 -4.86 -5.22
N LEU A 51 0.14 -5.85 -5.34
CA LEU A 51 0.52 -6.71 -4.21
C LEU A 51 1.12 -5.90 -3.05
N LEU A 52 2.01 -4.95 -3.34
CA LEU A 52 2.58 -4.05 -2.34
C LEU A 52 1.51 -3.22 -1.64
N GLN A 53 0.54 -2.69 -2.38
CA GLN A 53 -0.58 -1.96 -1.79
C GLN A 53 -1.48 -2.85 -0.93
N MET A 54 -1.78 -4.08 -1.36
CA MET A 54 -2.55 -5.03 -0.55
C MET A 54 -1.83 -5.38 0.74
N ILE A 55 -0.52 -5.60 0.70
CA ILE A 55 0.30 -5.82 1.90
C ILE A 55 0.24 -4.60 2.81
N GLY A 56 0.45 -3.40 2.26
CA GLY A 56 0.36 -2.14 3.00
C GLY A 56 -0.99 -1.97 3.69
N LEU A 57 -2.08 -2.20 2.96
CA LEU A 57 -3.45 -2.11 3.46
C LEU A 57 -3.72 -3.13 4.57
N SER A 58 -3.30 -4.39 4.37
CA SER A 58 -3.49 -5.46 5.35
C SER A 58 -2.84 -5.15 6.71
N LEU A 59 -1.66 -4.51 6.69
CA LEU A 59 -0.93 -4.10 7.89
C LEU A 59 -1.66 -2.97 8.63
N ALA A 60 -2.17 -1.97 7.92
CA ALA A 60 -2.97 -0.89 8.53
C ALA A 60 -4.27 -1.44 9.16
N VAL A 61 -4.96 -2.34 8.46
CA VAL A 61 -6.17 -3.00 8.98
C VAL A 61 -5.86 -3.89 10.19
N LEU A 62 -4.71 -4.56 10.21
CA LEU A 62 -4.24 -5.32 11.37
C LEU A 62 -4.10 -4.44 12.62
N VAL A 63 -3.52 -3.25 12.46
CA VAL A 63 -3.40 -2.27 13.56
C VAL A 63 -4.78 -1.79 14.01
N LEU A 64 -5.72 -1.54 13.10
CA LEU A 64 -7.11 -1.17 13.44
C LEU A 64 -7.86 -2.26 14.21
N ARG A 65 -7.55 -3.54 13.97
CA ARG A 65 -8.20 -4.68 14.64
C ARG A 65 -7.62 -4.98 16.02
N LYS A 66 -6.48 -4.40 16.41
CA LYS A 66 -5.91 -4.59 17.75
C LYS A 66 -6.77 -3.87 18.80
N ARG A 67 -7.06 -4.54 19.93
CA ARG A 67 -7.93 -4.01 21.00
C ARG A 67 -7.27 -2.95 21.89
N LYS A 68 -5.94 -3.00 22.07
CA LYS A 68 -5.18 -2.06 22.91
C LYS A 68 -4.21 -1.27 22.04
N VAL A 69 -4.66 -0.15 21.50
CA VAL A 69 -3.87 0.73 20.62
C VAL A 69 -3.95 2.16 21.12
N LEU A 70 -2.83 2.88 21.12
CA LEU A 70 -2.80 4.32 21.41
C LEU A 70 -3.69 5.06 20.41
N LYS A 71 -4.46 6.06 20.88
CA LYS A 71 -5.37 6.85 20.03
C LYS A 71 -4.67 7.41 18.80
N GLU A 72 -3.45 7.90 18.96
CA GLU A 72 -2.63 8.43 17.86
C GLU A 72 -2.34 7.38 16.77
N ASN A 73 -1.95 6.17 17.16
CA ASN A 73 -1.70 5.09 16.20
C ASN A 73 -2.98 4.62 15.51
N LEU A 74 -4.12 4.71 16.20
CA LEU A 74 -5.42 4.36 15.65
C LEU A 74 -5.89 5.39 14.60
N GLU A 75 -5.65 6.68 14.82
CA GLU A 75 -5.92 7.73 13.82
C GLU A 75 -5.02 7.58 12.59
N LYS A 76 -3.72 7.37 12.79
CA LYS A 76 -2.78 7.09 11.69
C LYS A 76 -3.20 5.87 10.87
N ALA A 77 -3.62 4.80 11.54
CA ALA A 77 -4.11 3.59 10.88
C ALA A 77 -5.35 3.86 10.02
N LYS A 78 -6.33 4.65 10.52
CA LYS A 78 -7.53 5.02 9.75
C LYS A 78 -7.17 5.82 8.50
N VAL A 79 -6.32 6.83 8.63
CA VAL A 79 -5.88 7.66 7.51
C VAL A 79 -5.12 6.82 6.48
N MET A 80 -4.20 5.95 6.94
CA MET A 80 -3.49 5.04 6.04
C MET A 80 -4.43 4.09 5.30
N THR A 81 -5.36 3.45 6.00
CA THR A 81 -6.34 2.57 5.37
C THR A 81 -7.17 3.32 4.33
N MET A 82 -7.57 4.56 4.60
CA MET A 82 -8.31 5.39 3.65
C MET A 82 -7.48 5.67 2.39
N ILE A 83 -6.27 6.20 2.55
CA ILE A 83 -5.39 6.56 1.42
C ILE A 83 -5.05 5.33 0.59
N LEU A 84 -4.67 4.22 1.22
CA LEU A 84 -4.29 2.99 0.51
C LEU A 84 -5.48 2.34 -0.18
N SER A 85 -6.68 2.40 0.40
CA SER A 85 -7.90 1.89 -0.25
C SER A 85 -8.25 2.70 -1.49
N VAL A 86 -8.22 4.04 -1.40
CA VAL A 86 -8.51 4.92 -2.53
C VAL A 86 -7.47 4.74 -3.63
N ALA A 87 -6.18 4.66 -3.28
CA ALA A 87 -5.12 4.40 -4.23
C ALA A 87 -5.29 3.04 -4.93
N LEU A 88 -5.56 1.97 -4.17
CA LEU A 88 -5.78 0.64 -4.71
C LEU A 88 -6.95 0.62 -5.70
N LEU A 89 -8.08 1.25 -5.35
CA LEU A 89 -9.22 1.38 -6.25
C LEU A 89 -8.85 2.14 -7.53
N PHE A 90 -8.09 3.23 -7.41
CA PHE A 90 -7.61 3.97 -8.57
C PHE A 90 -6.77 3.10 -9.51
N PHE A 91 -5.82 2.32 -9.00
CA PHE A 91 -4.98 1.45 -9.83
C PHE A 91 -5.77 0.29 -10.45
N ILE A 92 -6.71 -0.32 -9.72
CA ILE A 92 -7.58 -1.37 -10.27
C ILE A 92 -8.44 -0.84 -11.43
N LEU A 93 -8.88 0.42 -11.35
CA LEU A 93 -9.71 1.03 -12.39
C LEU A 93 -8.91 1.62 -13.56
N SER A 94 -7.61 1.88 -13.38
CA SER A 94 -6.77 2.58 -14.37
C SER A 94 -5.83 1.68 -15.16
N ILE A 95 -5.52 0.48 -14.65
CA ILE A 95 -4.71 -0.55 -15.33
C ILE A 95 -5.60 -1.40 -16.21
#